data_AF-A0A099P9S5-F1
#
_entry.id   AF-A0A099P9S5-F1
#
_cell.length_a   1.000
_cell.length_b   1.000
_cell.length_c   1.000
_cell.angle_alpha   90.00
_cell.angle_beta   90.00
_cell.angle_gamma   90.00
#
_symmetry.space_group_name_H-M   'P 1'
#
loop_
_entity.id
_entity.type
_entity.pdbx_description
1 polymer ?
#
loop_
_entity_poly.entity_id
_entity_poly.type
_entity_poly.pdbx_seq_one_letter_code
_entity_poly.pdbx_strand_id
1 'polypeptide(L)'
;MQLKRELEASGRYEWMLDECCLLSQSSRDSDPEGLEYYRRFTQLNISSDVILAGLRDLTAWREKVCRARNICRPHVLRNEHLLKIIECWPQNLEQLNALGLLRRQNLKTDGAAILAVLSQAETSAKQNPPEPINLPLHIYHSATLKRLKAIGREVAKQQQIMPELLIRRRDLEKLINSKDDQGHHHLPKTLSGWRKELIGDQLLEALQTQQDARETAC
;
A
#
# COMPACT_ATOMS: atom_id res chain seq x y z
N MET A 1 23.04 19.25 21.18
CA MET A 1 22.97 18.60 22.52
C MET A 1 21.74 19.01 23.33
N GLN A 2 21.18 20.21 23.14
CA GLN A 2 19.99 20.67 23.87
C GLN A 2 18.75 19.78 23.67
N LEU A 3 18.37 19.50 22.41
CA LEU A 3 17.18 18.68 22.09
C LEU A 3 17.21 17.28 22.71
N LYS A 4 18.39 16.63 22.74
CA LYS A 4 18.55 15.32 23.37
C LYS A 4 18.22 15.37 24.86
N ARG A 5 18.74 16.38 25.57
CA ARG A 5 18.49 16.57 27.00
C ARG A 5 17.01 16.85 27.30
N GLU A 6 16.35 17.62 26.44
CA GLU A 6 14.90 17.89 26.57
C GLU A 6 14.06 16.61 26.36
N LEU A 7 14.45 15.76 25.39
CA LEU A 7 13.80 14.47 25.16
C LEU A 7 14.06 13.46 26.28
N GLU A 8 15.27 13.43 26.83
CA GLU A 8 15.61 12.60 28.00
C GLU A 8 14.81 13.05 29.23
N ALA A 9 14.74 14.35 29.50
CA ALA A 9 14.00 14.91 30.63
C ALA A 9 12.49 14.66 30.53
N SER A 10 11.94 14.57 29.31
CA SER A 10 10.54 14.24 29.06
C SER A 10 10.25 12.73 28.95
N GLY A 11 11.28 11.87 29.05
CA GLY A 11 11.14 10.42 28.87
C GLY A 11 10.82 9.98 27.44
N ARG A 12 11.01 10.86 26.44
CA ARG A 12 10.62 10.65 25.03
C ARG A 12 11.81 10.36 24.11
N TYR A 13 13.01 10.22 24.66
CA TYR A 13 14.21 9.95 23.87
C TYR A 13 14.09 8.64 23.10
N GLU A 14 13.60 7.57 23.73
CA GLU A 14 13.37 6.28 23.07
C GLU A 14 12.32 6.38 21.94
N TRP A 15 11.27 7.20 22.12
CA TRP A 15 10.27 7.43 21.07
C TRP A 15 10.91 8.05 19.82
N MET A 16 11.84 8.99 20.02
CA MET A 16 12.57 9.62 18.92
C MET A 16 13.52 8.65 18.20
N LEU A 17 14.20 7.76 18.95
CA LEU A 17 15.04 6.72 18.38
C LEU A 17 14.21 5.73 17.54
N ASP A 18 13.06 5.30 18.05
CA ASP A 18 12.10 4.45 17.33
C ASP A 18 11.64 5.11 16.01
N GLU A 19 11.25 6.39 16.04
CA GLU A 19 10.86 7.12 14.83
C GLU A 19 12.00 7.18 13.82
N CYS A 20 13.22 7.47 14.27
CA CYS A 20 14.40 7.53 13.41
C CYS A 20 14.72 6.17 12.79
N CYS A 21 14.59 5.09 13.57
CA CYS A 21 14.76 3.73 13.07
C CYS A 21 13.73 3.41 11.99
N LEU A 22 12.44 3.67 12.24
CA LEU A 22 11.36 3.46 11.28
C LEU A 22 11.55 4.27 9.99
N LEU A 23 11.93 5.55 10.11
CA LEU A 23 12.21 6.41 8.96
C LEU A 23 13.39 5.87 8.14
N SER A 24 14.48 5.49 8.81
CA SER A 24 15.66 4.93 8.14
C SER A 24 15.33 3.64 7.37
N GLN A 25 14.52 2.75 7.94
CA GLN A 25 14.07 1.53 7.28
C GLN A 25 13.18 1.85 6.07
N SER A 26 12.26 2.81 6.22
CA SER A 26 11.35 3.21 5.13
C SER A 26 12.02 3.99 3.98
N SER A 27 13.20 4.57 4.23
CA SER A 27 13.98 5.30 3.20
C SER A 27 14.66 4.37 2.19
N ARG A 28 14.80 3.09 2.53
CA ARG A 28 15.35 2.09 1.63
C ARG A 28 14.34 1.78 0.55
N ASP A 29 14.83 1.63 -0.67
CA ASP A 29 14.03 1.16 -1.79
C ASP A 29 13.58 -0.28 -1.53
N SER A 30 12.35 -0.42 -1.05
CA SER A 30 11.78 -1.71 -0.65
C SER A 30 11.28 -2.53 -1.84
N ASP A 31 11.27 -1.94 -3.04
CA ASP A 31 10.74 -2.57 -4.26
C ASP A 31 11.64 -2.25 -5.47
N PRO A 32 12.92 -2.66 -5.46
CA PRO A 32 13.86 -2.35 -6.55
C PRO A 32 13.44 -2.98 -7.88
N GLU A 33 12.73 -4.12 -7.84
CA GLU A 33 12.24 -4.84 -9.01
C GLU A 33 10.87 -4.32 -9.51
N GLY A 34 10.16 -3.50 -8.71
CA GLY A 34 8.85 -2.95 -9.06
C GLY A 34 7.68 -3.94 -8.96
N LEU A 35 7.86 -5.06 -8.25
CA LEU A 35 6.88 -6.14 -8.10
C LEU A 35 5.74 -5.80 -7.14
N GLU A 36 5.89 -4.80 -6.28
CA GLU A 36 4.85 -4.40 -5.32
C GLU A 36 4.04 -3.19 -5.80
N TYR A 37 4.54 -2.46 -6.80
CA TYR A 37 3.94 -1.22 -7.27
C TYR A 37 2.49 -1.38 -7.77
N TYR A 38 2.14 -2.53 -8.34
CA TYR A 38 0.79 -2.79 -8.85
C TYR A 38 -0.31 -2.66 -7.79
N ARG A 39 0.02 -2.90 -6.52
CA ARG A 39 -0.94 -2.80 -5.41
C ARG A 39 -1.47 -1.39 -5.16
N ARG A 40 -0.85 -0.38 -5.78
CA ARG A 40 -1.33 1.02 -5.73
C ARG A 40 -2.52 1.27 -6.66
N PHE A 41 -2.81 0.37 -7.60
CA PHE A 41 -3.90 0.50 -8.55
C PHE A 41 -5.23 0.01 -7.97
N THR A 42 -5.67 0.63 -6.89
CA THR A 42 -6.92 0.28 -6.18
C THR A 42 -8.18 0.65 -6.96
N GLN A 43 -8.06 1.23 -8.17
CA GLN A 43 -9.20 1.58 -9.03
C GLN A 43 -9.78 0.35 -9.74
N LEU A 44 -8.99 -0.72 -9.90
CA LEU A 44 -9.45 -1.94 -10.54
C LEU A 44 -9.78 -2.99 -9.47
N ASN A 45 -11.00 -3.53 -9.53
CA ASN A 45 -11.37 -4.71 -8.77
C ASN A 45 -11.04 -5.96 -9.62
N ILE A 46 -9.76 -6.33 -9.66
CA ILE A 46 -9.27 -7.46 -10.46
C ILE A 46 -9.38 -8.74 -9.64
N SER A 47 -10.25 -9.65 -10.05
CA SER A 47 -10.36 -11.00 -9.44
C SER A 47 -9.57 -12.08 -10.20
N SER A 48 -9.08 -11.78 -11.40
CA SER A 48 -8.30 -12.73 -12.21
C SER A 48 -6.82 -12.64 -11.89
N ASP A 49 -6.23 -13.74 -11.41
CA ASP A 49 -4.79 -13.83 -11.12
C ASP A 49 -3.93 -13.58 -12.37
N VAL A 50 -4.39 -13.97 -13.56
CA VAL A 50 -3.68 -13.72 -14.82
C VAL A 50 -3.62 -12.23 -15.14
N ILE A 51 -4.75 -11.52 -15.01
CA ILE A 51 -4.81 -10.08 -15.24
C ILE A 51 -3.96 -9.36 -14.19
N LEU A 52 -4.01 -9.81 -12.94
CA LEU A 52 -3.24 -9.22 -11.85
C LEU A 52 -1.74 -9.45 -12.01
N ALA A 53 -1.32 -10.63 -12.47
CA ALA A 53 0.07 -10.94 -12.79
C ALA A 53 0.55 -10.08 -13.97
N GLY A 54 -0.26 -9.93 -15.01
CA GLY A 54 0.03 -9.02 -16.12
C GLY A 54 0.26 -7.59 -15.65
N LEU A 55 -0.58 -7.07 -14.74
CA LEU A 55 -0.38 -5.74 -14.16
C LEU A 55 0.91 -5.67 -13.34
N ARG A 56 1.18 -6.64 -12.46
CA ARG A 56 2.43 -6.75 -11.69
C ARG A 56 3.64 -6.69 -12.60
N ASP A 57 3.70 -7.59 -13.56
CA ASP A 57 4.86 -7.78 -14.42
C ASP A 57 5.07 -6.55 -15.33
N LEU A 58 3.99 -5.91 -15.78
CA LEU A 58 4.07 -4.69 -16.57
C LEU A 58 4.56 -3.50 -15.73
N THR A 59 4.16 -3.41 -14.47
CA THR A 59 4.70 -2.40 -13.56
C THR A 59 6.17 -2.64 -13.22
N ALA A 60 6.58 -3.89 -13.05
CA ALA A 60 7.97 -4.28 -12.81
C ALA A 60 8.84 -4.03 -14.04
N TRP A 61 8.38 -4.37 -15.24
CA TRP A 61 9.05 -4.03 -16.49
C TRP A 61 9.25 -2.51 -16.62
N ARG A 62 8.22 -1.71 -16.33
CA ARG A 62 8.33 -0.25 -16.36
C ARG A 62 9.41 0.25 -15.41
N GLU A 63 9.50 -0.32 -14.21
CA GLU A 63 10.54 0.04 -13.22
C GLU A 63 11.95 -0.24 -13.75
N LYS A 64 12.17 -1.43 -14.33
CA LYS A 64 13.44 -1.81 -14.96
C LYS A 64 13.85 -0.85 -16.06
N VAL A 65 12.90 -0.46 -16.92
CA VAL A 65 13.15 0.52 -17.99
C VAL A 65 13.47 1.91 -17.43
N CYS A 66 12.76 2.36 -16.39
CA CYS A 66 13.03 3.64 -15.74
C CYS A 66 14.46 3.72 -15.18
N ARG A 67 14.91 2.66 -14.51
CA ARG A 67 16.27 2.57 -13.96
C ARG A 67 17.32 2.50 -15.07
N ALA A 68 17.12 1.63 -16.06
CA ALA A 68 18.06 1.46 -17.17
C ALA A 68 18.25 2.73 -18.00
N ARG A 69 17.15 3.49 -18.24
CA ARG A 69 17.18 4.72 -19.03
C ARG A 69 17.34 6.00 -18.18
N ASN A 70 17.39 5.87 -16.85
CA ASN A 70 17.40 7.00 -15.91
C ASN A 70 16.31 8.05 -16.18
N ILE A 71 15.06 7.59 -16.32
CA ILE A 71 13.88 8.46 -16.55
C ILE A 71 12.73 8.10 -15.61
N CYS A 72 11.78 9.01 -15.44
CA CYS A 72 10.64 8.79 -14.57
C CYS A 72 9.55 7.89 -15.21
N ARG A 73 8.76 7.23 -14.36
CA ARG A 73 7.69 6.29 -14.76
C ARG A 73 6.72 6.85 -15.81
N PRO A 74 6.20 8.10 -15.69
CA PRO A 74 5.29 8.65 -16.68
C PRO A 74 5.90 8.86 -18.08
N HIS A 75 7.22 8.98 -18.19
CA HIS A 75 7.90 9.10 -19.49
C HIS A 75 7.99 7.76 -20.23
N VAL A 76 8.04 6.64 -19.49
CA VAL A 76 7.97 5.29 -20.07
C VAL A 76 6.52 4.97 -20.41
N LEU A 77 5.67 4.89 -19.39
CA LEU A 77 4.27 4.52 -19.54
C LEU A 77 3.46 5.06 -18.35
N ARG A 78 2.44 5.87 -18.64
CA ARG A 78 1.59 6.49 -17.61
C ARG A 78 0.67 5.47 -16.95
N ASN A 79 0.20 5.80 -15.75
CA ASN A 79 -0.64 4.90 -14.95
C ASN A 79 -1.99 4.62 -15.65
N GLU A 80 -2.62 5.64 -16.22
CA GLU A 80 -3.85 5.51 -16.98
C GLU A 80 -3.69 4.64 -18.24
N HIS A 81 -2.51 4.67 -18.87
CA HIS A 81 -2.21 3.83 -20.03
C HIS A 81 -1.96 2.38 -19.61
N LEU A 82 -1.26 2.14 -18.48
CA LEU A 82 -1.11 0.80 -17.90
C LEU A 82 -2.48 0.16 -17.68
N LEU A 83 -3.38 0.87 -17.00
CA LEU A 83 -4.74 0.41 -16.74
C LEU A 83 -5.46 0.06 -18.04
N LYS A 84 -5.40 0.96 -19.03
CA LYS A 84 -6.09 0.73 -20.30
C LYS A 84 -5.53 -0.45 -21.09
N ILE A 85 -4.22 -0.66 -21.05
CA ILE A 85 -3.56 -1.83 -21.66
C ILE A 85 -4.03 -3.12 -20.98
N ILE A 86 -4.12 -3.13 -19.65
CA ILE A 86 -4.58 -4.31 -18.89
C ILE A 86 -6.07 -4.59 -19.15
N GLU A 87 -6.91 -3.56 -19.23
CA GLU A 87 -8.33 -3.71 -19.56
C GLU A 87 -8.56 -4.25 -20.98
N CYS A 88 -7.81 -3.75 -21.96
CA CYS A 88 -8.00 -4.13 -23.37
C CYS A 88 -7.20 -5.37 -23.79
N TRP A 89 -6.16 -5.74 -23.03
CA TRP A 89 -5.32 -6.91 -23.21
C TRP A 89 -4.83 -7.16 -24.67
N PRO A 90 -4.14 -6.19 -25.31
CA PRO A 90 -3.76 -6.28 -26.71
C PRO A 90 -2.81 -7.45 -26.97
N GLN A 91 -3.07 -8.19 -28.06
CA GLN A 91 -2.32 -9.39 -28.46
C GLN A 91 -1.25 -9.12 -29.53
N ASN A 92 -1.30 -7.96 -30.18
CA ASN A 92 -0.36 -7.59 -31.23
C ASN A 92 -0.14 -6.07 -31.29
N LEU A 93 0.86 -5.65 -32.07
CA LEU A 93 1.24 -4.24 -32.18
C LEU A 93 0.15 -3.37 -32.79
N GLU A 94 -0.68 -3.90 -33.68
CA GLU A 94 -1.79 -3.17 -34.28
C GLU A 94 -2.86 -2.83 -33.25
N GLN A 95 -3.27 -3.81 -32.43
CA GLN A 95 -4.20 -3.60 -31.33
C GLN A 95 -3.63 -2.63 -30.29
N LEU A 96 -2.35 -2.76 -29.93
CA LEU A 96 -1.70 -1.83 -28.99
C LEU A 96 -1.64 -0.40 -29.55
N ASN A 97 -1.35 -0.23 -30.84
CA ASN A 97 -1.35 1.07 -31.51
C ASN A 97 -2.75 1.69 -31.60
N ALA A 98 -3.77 0.86 -31.85
CA ALA A 98 -5.16 1.29 -31.95
C ALA A 98 -5.69 1.91 -30.66
N LEU A 99 -5.10 1.58 -29.50
CA LEU A 99 -5.45 2.22 -28.22
C LEU A 99 -5.06 3.70 -28.16
N GLY A 100 -4.16 4.18 -29.03
CA GLY A 100 -3.75 5.60 -29.06
C GLY A 100 -2.98 6.08 -27.83
N LEU A 101 -2.48 5.17 -26.99
CA LEU A 101 -1.88 5.48 -25.69
C LEU A 101 -0.39 5.85 -25.79
N LEU A 102 0.31 5.33 -26.80
CA LEU A 102 1.76 5.45 -26.95
C LEU A 102 2.10 6.37 -28.12
N ARG A 103 3.11 7.22 -27.92
CA ARG A 103 3.75 7.92 -29.06
C ARG A 103 4.39 6.89 -29.98
N ARG A 104 4.42 7.15 -31.29
CA ARG A 104 4.99 6.24 -32.30
C ARG A 104 6.39 5.74 -31.95
N GLN A 105 7.25 6.60 -31.40
CA GLN A 105 8.60 6.23 -30.98
C GLN A 105 8.61 5.24 -29.81
N ASN A 106 7.78 5.48 -28.80
CA ASN A 106 7.65 4.58 -27.64
C ASN A 106 7.05 3.24 -28.07
N LEU A 107 6.06 3.24 -28.97
CA LEU A 107 5.49 2.00 -29.50
C LEU A 107 6.55 1.15 -30.22
N LYS A 108 7.42 1.77 -31.04
CA LYS A 108 8.51 1.06 -31.73
C LYS A 108 9.54 0.50 -30.75
N THR A 109 9.82 1.22 -29.67
CA THR A 109 10.89 0.87 -28.73
C THR A 109 10.43 -0.16 -27.69
N ASP A 110 9.22 0.03 -27.16
CA ASP A 110 8.70 -0.67 -25.99
C ASP A 110 7.52 -1.60 -26.29
N GLY A 111 6.88 -1.46 -27.45
CA GLY A 111 5.65 -2.20 -27.78
C GLY A 111 5.83 -3.72 -27.76
N ALA A 112 6.93 -4.22 -28.31
CA ALA A 112 7.24 -5.65 -28.28
C ALA A 112 7.43 -6.18 -26.85
N ALA A 113 8.08 -5.39 -25.98
CA ALA A 113 8.29 -5.77 -24.58
C ALA A 113 6.98 -5.79 -23.78
N ILE A 114 6.10 -4.80 -24.00
CA ILE A 114 4.77 -4.76 -23.38
C ILE A 114 3.96 -6.01 -23.77
N LEU A 115 3.92 -6.35 -25.06
CA LEU A 115 3.20 -7.53 -25.54
C LEU A 115 3.80 -8.83 -25.00
N ALA A 116 5.12 -8.92 -24.91
CA ALA A 116 5.80 -10.08 -24.32
C ALA A 116 5.36 -10.30 -22.86
N VAL A 117 5.32 -9.23 -22.05
CA VAL A 117 4.84 -9.29 -20.67
C VAL A 117 3.40 -9.81 -20.60
N LEU A 118 2.50 -9.28 -21.42
CA LEU A 118 1.10 -9.73 -21.44
C LEU A 118 0.97 -11.20 -21.86
N SER A 119 1.73 -11.63 -22.86
CA SER A 119 1.70 -13.01 -23.35
C SER A 119 2.20 -14.03 -22.30
N GLN A 120 3.09 -13.61 -21.40
CA GLN A 120 3.66 -14.45 -20.34
C GLN A 120 2.84 -14.45 -19.04
N ALA A 121 1.81 -13.61 -18.94
CA ALA A 121 1.07 -13.39 -17.70
C ALA A 121 0.46 -14.69 -17.13
N GLU A 122 0.00 -15.61 -17.99
CA GLU A 122 -0.56 -16.89 -17.51
C GLU A 122 0.51 -17.78 -16.87
N THR A 123 1.67 -17.91 -17.51
CA THR A 123 2.82 -18.66 -16.95
C THR A 123 3.31 -17.99 -15.67
N SER A 124 3.40 -16.66 -15.68
CA SER A 124 3.82 -15.87 -14.53
C SER A 124 2.88 -16.00 -13.34
N ALA A 125 1.56 -15.98 -13.56
CA ALA A 125 0.56 -16.20 -12.51
C ALA A 125 0.69 -17.58 -11.86
N LYS A 126 1.04 -18.62 -12.63
CA LYS A 126 1.25 -19.98 -12.10
C LYS A 126 2.56 -20.11 -11.32
N GLN A 127 3.64 -19.49 -11.81
CA GLN A 127 4.96 -19.60 -11.19
C GLN A 127 5.13 -18.69 -9.98
N ASN A 128 4.54 -17.50 -10.05
CA ASN A 128 4.56 -16.49 -9.01
C ASN A 128 3.15 -15.91 -8.92
N PRO A 129 2.25 -16.50 -8.13
CA PRO A 129 0.89 -15.99 -7.95
C PRO A 129 0.92 -14.56 -7.39
N PRO A 130 0.22 -13.59 -8.01
CA PRO A 130 0.17 -12.25 -7.48
C PRO A 130 -0.73 -12.21 -6.24
N GLU A 131 -0.31 -11.47 -5.21
CA GLU A 131 -1.18 -11.21 -4.08
C GLU A 131 -2.30 -10.22 -4.46
N PRO A 132 -3.50 -10.33 -3.87
CA PRO A 132 -4.61 -9.44 -4.17
C PRO A 132 -4.31 -7.97 -3.81
N ILE A 133 -4.95 -7.05 -4.54
CA ILE A 133 -4.90 -5.62 -4.22
C ILE A 133 -5.82 -5.35 -3.04
N ASN A 134 -5.25 -4.84 -1.95
CA ASN A 134 -6.04 -4.37 -0.81
C ASN A 134 -6.82 -3.11 -1.21
N LEU A 135 -8.14 -3.26 -1.38
CA LEU A 135 -9.02 -2.15 -1.68
C LEU A 135 -9.12 -1.19 -0.48
N PRO A 136 -9.30 0.12 -0.72
CA PRO A 136 -9.55 1.08 0.35
C PRO A 136 -10.76 0.63 1.16
N LEU A 137 -10.72 0.94 2.46
CA LEU A 137 -11.79 0.56 3.38
C LEU A 137 -13.15 1.01 2.87
N HIS A 138 -14.08 0.05 2.85
CA HIS A 138 -15.45 0.31 2.48
C HIS A 138 -16.06 1.39 3.38
N ILE A 139 -16.99 2.18 2.84
CA ILE A 139 -17.72 3.25 3.56
C ILE A 139 -18.35 2.74 4.88
N TYR A 140 -18.66 1.44 4.96
CA TYR A 140 -19.20 0.77 6.15
C TYR A 140 -18.25 0.77 7.36
N HIS A 141 -16.95 1.02 7.18
CA HIS A 141 -15.99 1.17 8.26
C HIS A 141 -15.78 2.62 8.70
N SER A 142 -16.51 3.58 8.13
CA SER A 142 -16.38 5.01 8.46
C SER A 142 -16.65 5.29 9.95
N ALA A 143 -17.63 4.63 10.55
CA ALA A 143 -17.94 4.73 11.97
C ALA A 143 -16.80 4.19 12.85
N THR A 144 -16.27 3.01 12.52
CA THR A 144 -15.12 2.40 13.19
C THR A 144 -13.90 3.31 13.12
N LEU A 145 -13.58 3.81 11.93
CA LEU A 145 -12.45 4.73 11.72
C LEU A 145 -12.63 6.03 12.53
N LYS A 146 -13.85 6.57 12.62
CA LYS A 146 -14.16 7.75 13.45
C LYS A 146 -13.92 7.48 14.93
N ARG A 147 -14.32 6.30 15.44
CA ARG A 147 -14.08 5.88 16.82
C ARG A 147 -12.59 5.74 17.13
N LEU A 148 -11.83 5.00 16.32
CA LEU A 148 -10.39 4.83 16.52
C LEU A 148 -9.65 6.18 16.49
N LYS A 149 -10.06 7.09 15.61
CA LYS A 149 -9.53 8.46 15.59
C LYS A 149 -9.83 9.24 16.87
N ALA A 150 -11.00 9.05 17.47
CA ALA A 150 -11.36 9.70 18.72
C ALA A 150 -10.47 9.21 19.88
N ILE A 151 -10.26 7.89 19.97
CA ILE A 151 -9.34 7.28 20.96
C ILE A 151 -7.95 7.89 20.82
N GLY A 152 -7.39 7.95 19.60
CA GLY A 152 -6.06 8.51 19.40
C GLY A 152 -5.94 10.01 19.65
N ARG A 153 -7.01 10.79 19.47
CA ARG A 153 -7.01 12.19 19.87
C ARG A 153 -6.99 12.37 21.38
N GLU A 154 -7.72 11.53 22.11
CA GLU A 154 -7.76 11.60 23.57
C GLU A 154 -6.41 11.18 24.18
N VAL A 155 -5.84 10.06 23.72
CA VAL A 155 -4.50 9.63 24.18
C VAL A 155 -3.44 10.66 23.81
N ALA A 156 -3.47 11.24 22.60
CA ALA A 156 -2.53 12.28 22.20
C ALA A 156 -2.63 13.54 23.08
N LYS A 157 -3.86 13.92 23.48
CA LYS A 157 -4.10 15.04 24.40
C LYS A 157 -3.52 14.75 25.79
N GLN A 158 -3.73 13.54 26.32
CA GLN A 158 -3.19 13.11 27.62
C GLN A 158 -1.65 13.11 27.62
N GLN A 159 -1.05 12.62 26.53
CA GLN A 159 0.39 12.54 26.36
C GLN A 159 1.03 13.87 25.89
N GLN A 160 0.21 14.92 25.67
CA GLN A 160 0.65 16.23 25.18
C GLN A 160 1.51 16.13 23.90
N ILE A 161 1.04 15.34 22.94
CA ILE A 161 1.65 15.17 21.62
C ILE A 161 0.64 15.48 20.52
N MET A 162 1.14 15.76 19.30
CA MET A 162 0.26 15.95 18.15
C MET A 162 -0.45 14.64 17.79
N PRO A 163 -1.79 14.64 17.59
CA PRO A 163 -2.53 13.46 17.18
C PRO A 163 -1.98 12.82 15.89
N GLU A 164 -1.51 13.62 14.94
CA GLU A 164 -0.94 13.16 13.66
C GLU A 164 0.38 12.38 13.84
N LEU A 165 1.10 12.62 14.93
CA LEU A 165 2.31 11.87 15.30
C LEU A 165 1.95 10.50 15.88
N LEU A 166 0.87 10.43 16.67
CA LEU A 166 0.43 9.19 17.32
C LEU A 166 -0.34 8.28 16.35
N ILE A 167 -1.32 8.82 15.62
CA ILE A 167 -2.20 8.05 14.75
C ILE A 167 -2.31 8.66 13.35
N ARG A 168 -1.96 7.88 12.33
CA ARG A 168 -2.20 8.25 10.93
C ARG A 168 -3.39 7.47 10.38
N ARG A 169 -4.18 8.11 9.50
CA ARG A 169 -5.34 7.46 8.87
C ARG A 169 -4.96 6.10 8.26
N ARG A 170 -3.91 6.07 7.42
CA ARG A 170 -3.46 4.85 6.73
C ARG A 170 -3.14 3.70 7.69
N ASP A 171 -2.62 3.99 8.87
CA ASP A 171 -2.25 2.95 9.84
C ASP A 171 -3.49 2.36 10.52
N LEU A 172 -4.49 3.20 10.84
CA LEU A 172 -5.80 2.73 11.29
C LEU A 172 -6.51 1.92 10.21
N GLU A 173 -6.38 2.32 8.94
CA GLU A 173 -6.97 1.56 7.84
C GLU A 173 -6.36 0.16 7.70
N LYS A 174 -5.03 0.08 7.81
CA LYS A 174 -4.31 -1.21 7.86
C LYS A 174 -4.75 -2.07 9.03
N LEU A 175 -4.92 -1.48 10.21
CA LEU A 175 -5.37 -2.20 11.42
C LEU A 175 -6.79 -2.77 11.27
N ILE A 176 -7.71 -2.02 10.64
CA ILE A 176 -9.07 -2.52 10.41
C ILE A 176 -9.05 -3.67 9.39
N ASN A 177 -8.19 -3.57 8.36
CA ASN A 177 -8.06 -4.58 7.31
C ASN A 177 -7.22 -5.81 7.71
N SER A 178 -6.45 -5.74 8.80
CA SER A 178 -5.58 -6.84 9.26
C SER A 178 -6.33 -7.89 10.07
N LYS A 179 -7.61 -8.10 9.77
CA LYS A 179 -8.44 -9.13 10.41
C LYS A 179 -8.05 -10.49 9.83
N ASP A 180 -7.68 -11.44 10.68
CA ASP A 180 -7.42 -12.82 10.27
C ASP A 180 -8.70 -13.67 10.21
N ASP A 181 -8.55 -14.91 9.75
CA ASP A 181 -9.66 -15.88 9.61
C ASP A 181 -10.30 -16.24 10.96
N GLN A 182 -9.58 -16.05 12.07
CA GLN A 182 -10.09 -16.25 13.44
C GLN A 182 -10.79 -14.99 13.98
N GLY A 183 -10.72 -13.90 13.24
CA GLY A 183 -11.32 -12.63 13.54
C GLY A 183 -10.47 -11.67 14.36
N HIS A 184 -9.23 -12.03 14.67
CA HIS A 184 -8.31 -11.18 15.42
C HIS A 184 -7.69 -10.10 14.55
N HIS A 185 -7.54 -8.90 15.10
CA HIS A 185 -6.86 -7.79 14.45
C HIS A 185 -5.39 -7.72 14.87
N HIS A 186 -4.49 -7.46 13.90
CA HIS A 186 -3.05 -7.35 14.15
C HIS A 186 -2.54 -5.91 14.03
N LEU A 187 -1.77 -5.43 15.01
CA LEU A 187 -1.17 -4.10 14.94
C LEU A 187 -0.17 -4.01 13.77
N PRO A 188 -0.29 -3.00 12.89
CA PRO A 188 0.72 -2.77 11.87
C PRO A 188 2.05 -2.35 12.53
N LYS A 189 3.17 -2.63 11.86
CA LYS A 189 4.52 -2.24 12.32
C LYS A 189 4.64 -0.76 12.68
N THR A 190 3.87 0.11 12.02
CA THR A 190 3.83 1.56 12.29
C THR A 190 3.16 1.93 13.61
N LEU A 191 2.29 1.08 14.15
CA LEU A 191 1.67 1.22 15.48
C LEU A 191 2.33 0.31 16.52
N SER A 192 3.53 -0.18 16.23
CA SER A 192 4.38 -0.95 17.16
C SER A 192 5.36 -0.03 17.91
N GLY A 193 6.21 -0.60 18.76
CA GLY A 193 7.16 0.15 19.59
C GLY A 193 6.45 1.02 20.63
N TRP A 194 6.95 2.23 20.84
CA TRP A 194 6.36 3.17 21.82
C TRP A 194 4.86 3.44 21.63
N ARG A 195 4.34 3.41 20.39
CA ARG A 195 2.91 3.60 20.14
C ARG A 195 2.07 2.44 20.67
N LYS A 196 2.59 1.22 20.65
CA LYS A 196 1.88 0.05 21.17
C LYS A 196 1.58 0.24 22.65
N GLU A 197 2.57 0.69 23.41
CA GLU A 197 2.46 0.93 24.86
C GLU A 197 1.43 2.01 25.21
N LEU A 198 1.26 3.01 24.34
CA LEU A 198 0.32 4.11 24.59
C LEU A 198 -1.11 3.81 24.16
N ILE A 199 -1.28 3.19 22.99
CA ILE A 199 -2.58 3.12 22.32
C ILE A 199 -2.86 1.78 21.64
N GLY A 200 -1.87 0.90 21.49
CA GLY A 200 -2.01 -0.35 20.75
C GLY A 200 -3.15 -1.22 21.28
N ASP A 201 -3.15 -1.47 22.59
CA ASP A 201 -4.14 -2.34 23.23
C ASP A 201 -5.56 -1.73 23.19
N GLN A 202 -5.67 -0.41 23.42
CA GLN A 202 -6.95 0.30 23.33
C GLN A 202 -7.57 0.24 21.93
N LEU A 203 -6.75 0.26 20.87
CA LEU A 203 -7.26 0.14 19.50
C LEU A 203 -7.74 -1.28 19.18
N LEU A 204 -7.04 -2.29 19.68
CA LEU A 204 -7.40 -3.69 19.50
C LEU A 204 -8.69 -4.03 20.26
N GLU A 205 -8.78 -3.63 21.52
CA GLU A 205 -9.98 -3.81 22.35
C GLU A 205 -11.19 -3.12 21.70
N ALA A 206 -11.03 -1.87 21.25
CA ALA A 206 -12.09 -1.14 20.57
C ALA A 206 -12.57 -1.83 19.29
N LEU A 207 -11.74 -2.62 18.61
CA LEU A 207 -12.15 -3.41 17.45
C LEU A 207 -12.87 -4.69 17.85
N GLN A 208 -12.44 -5.36 18.92
CA GLN A 208 -13.06 -6.57 19.45
C GLN A 208 -14.50 -6.32 19.93
N THR A 209 -14.73 -5.28 20.74
CA THR A 209 -16.08 -4.96 21.27
C THR A 209 -17.13 -4.73 20.17
N GLN A 210 -16.70 -4.28 18.99
CA GLN A 210 -17.61 -4.09 17.86
C GLN A 210 -18.04 -5.42 17.21
N GLN A 211 -17.20 -6.46 17.29
CA GLN A 211 -17.52 -7.78 16.75
C GLN A 211 -18.62 -8.42 17.61
N ASP A 212 -18.41 -8.45 18.93
CA ASP A 212 -19.38 -9.01 19.89
C ASP A 212 -20.76 -8.35 19.75
N ALA A 213 -20.80 -7.02 19.61
CA ALA A 213 -22.04 -6.26 19.44
C ALA A 213 -22.76 -6.52 18.10
N ARG A 214 -22.03 -6.94 17.05
CA ARG A 214 -22.63 -7.30 15.76
C ARG A 214 -23.11 -8.75 15.73
N GLU A 215 -22.39 -9.66 16.37
CA GLU A 215 -22.76 -11.08 16.46
C GLU A 215 -23.96 -11.29 17.39
N THR A 216 -24.10 -10.49 18.45
CA THR A 216 -25.26 -10.57 19.36
C THR A 216 -26.55 -9.97 18.77
N ALA A 217 -26.44 -9.20 17.68
CA ALA A 217 -27.58 -8.53 17.03
C ALA A 217 -28.16 -9.31 15.84
N CYS A 218 -27.60 -10.49 15.51
CA CYS A 218 -28.06 -11.39 14.46
C CYS A 218 -28.66 -12.66 15.06
#